data_AF-A0A0C3C8P2-F1
#
_entry.id   AF-A0A0C3C8P2-F1
#
_cell.length_a   1.000
_cell.length_b   1.000
_cell.length_c   1.000
_cell.angle_alpha   90.00
_cell.angle_beta   90.00
_cell.angle_gamma   90.00
#
_symmetry.space_group_name_H-M   'P 1'
#
loop_
_entity.id
_entity.type
_entity.pdbx_description
1 polymer ?
#
loop_
_entity_poly.entity_id
_entity_poly.type
_entity_poly.pdbx_seq_one_letter_code
_entity_poly.pdbx_strand_id
1 'polypeptide(L)'
;MAPKLRWQNPIGRETTQKIVKKLLPTWKNGLQDFQLDIITPTLDGVDGMLLTATGDGKSAAFMIPILVLQEMAHNPLEYPDLPQTSKPIRLVITPTKGLSRNLVKEAEQLGISAFAYCKENVADARRMAV
;
A
#
# COMPACT_ATOMS: atom_id res chain seq x y z
N MET A 1 19.55 -18.05 -16.24
CA MET A 1 18.55 -16.98 -16.04
C MET A 1 19.15 -15.95 -15.10
N ALA A 2 19.06 -14.66 -15.43
CA ALA A 2 19.45 -13.62 -14.47
C ALA A 2 18.52 -13.69 -13.23
N PRO A 3 19.03 -13.42 -12.02
CA PRO A 3 18.18 -13.40 -10.84
C PRO A 3 17.09 -12.33 -11.01
N LYS A 4 15.84 -12.69 -10.73
CA LYS A 4 14.71 -11.76 -10.77
C LYS A 4 14.95 -10.65 -9.74
N LEU A 5 14.71 -9.40 -10.13
CA LEU A 5 14.81 -8.26 -9.20
C LEU A 5 13.84 -8.46 -8.03
N ARG A 6 14.20 -7.88 -6.89
CA ARG A 6 13.39 -7.89 -5.66
C ARG A 6 13.17 -6.46 -5.20
N TRP A 7 12.03 -6.23 -4.56
CA TRP A 7 11.66 -4.94 -4.00
C TRP A 7 12.61 -4.50 -2.89
N GLN A 8 13.08 -5.42 -2.06
CA GLN A 8 14.00 -5.13 -0.95
C GLN A 8 15.43 -4.74 -1.40
N ASN A 9 15.79 -4.99 -2.67
CA ASN A 9 17.11 -4.62 -3.21
C ASN A 9 17.18 -3.10 -3.50
N PRO A 10 18.38 -2.51 -3.66
CA PRO A 10 18.54 -1.08 -3.90
C PRO A 10 17.65 -0.53 -5.03
N ILE A 11 17.60 -1.21 -6.18
CA ILE A 11 16.75 -0.83 -7.32
C ILE A 11 15.26 -0.79 -6.93
N GLY A 12 14.78 -1.76 -6.15
CA GLY A 12 13.40 -1.83 -5.69
C GLY A 12 13.06 -0.72 -4.68
N ARG A 13 13.97 -0.43 -3.74
CA ARG A 13 13.84 0.67 -2.78
C ARG A 13 13.82 2.03 -3.48
N GLU A 14 14.75 2.26 -4.42
CA GLU A 14 14.79 3.48 -5.22
C GLU A 14 13.54 3.66 -6.08
N THR A 15 13.06 2.58 -6.72
CA THR A 15 11.83 2.60 -7.51
C THR A 15 10.62 2.94 -6.64
N THR A 16 10.53 2.34 -5.45
CA THR A 16 9.49 2.65 -4.46
C THR A 16 9.51 4.13 -4.08
N GLN A 17 10.70 4.68 -3.77
CA GLN A 17 10.86 6.09 -3.41
C GLN A 17 10.51 7.03 -4.57
N LYS A 18 10.90 6.67 -5.80
CA LYS A 18 10.59 7.43 -7.02
C LYS A 18 9.08 7.50 -7.24
N ILE A 19 8.38 6.37 -7.14
CA ILE A 19 6.91 6.31 -7.30
C ILE A 19 6.22 7.15 -6.22
N VAL A 20 6.62 7.01 -4.95
CA VAL A 20 6.02 7.78 -3.86
C VAL A 20 6.22 9.28 -4.07
N LYS A 21 7.42 9.72 -4.45
CA LYS A 21 7.68 11.14 -4.73
C LYS A 21 6.91 11.67 -5.94
N LYS A 22 6.71 10.83 -6.97
CA LYS A 22 5.90 11.16 -8.15
C LYS A 22 4.43 11.38 -7.79
N LEU A 23 3.86 10.47 -7.01
CA LEU A 23 2.41 10.45 -6.73
C LEU A 23 2.01 11.29 -5.52
N LEU A 24 2.89 11.46 -4.53
CA LEU A 24 2.65 12.17 -3.29
C LEU A 24 3.61 13.36 -3.16
N PRO A 25 3.49 14.41 -3.98
CA PRO A 25 4.42 15.54 -3.99
C PRO A 25 4.43 16.33 -2.66
N THR A 26 3.40 16.19 -1.83
CA THR A 26 3.35 16.76 -0.48
C THR A 26 4.31 16.06 0.48
N TRP A 27 4.72 14.81 0.20
CA TRP A 27 5.71 14.06 0.96
C TRP A 27 7.11 14.42 0.44
N LYS A 28 7.58 15.63 0.78
CA LYS A 28 8.81 16.22 0.22
C LYS A 28 10.04 15.29 0.25
N ASN A 29 10.19 14.53 1.34
CA ASN A 29 11.31 13.60 1.51
C ASN A 29 11.00 12.17 1.00
N GLY A 30 9.76 11.91 0.59
CA GLY A 30 9.22 10.59 0.30
C GLY A 30 9.01 9.76 1.58
N LEU A 31 9.21 8.45 1.49
CA LEU A 31 9.16 7.55 2.65
C LEU A 31 10.37 7.76 3.56
N GLN A 32 10.14 7.51 4.85
CA GLN A 32 11.19 7.34 5.85
C GLN A 32 11.82 5.94 5.73
N ASP A 33 13.05 5.77 6.24
CA ASP A 33 13.79 4.52 6.11
C ASP A 33 13.05 3.33 6.71
N PHE A 34 12.48 3.49 7.91
CA PHE A 34 11.72 2.42 8.56
C PHE A 34 10.46 2.01 7.78
N GLN A 35 9.87 2.95 7.02
CA GLN A 35 8.73 2.65 6.15
C GLN A 35 9.21 1.81 4.96
N LEU A 36 10.33 2.17 4.33
CA LEU A 36 10.93 1.36 3.26
C LEU A 36 11.32 -0.04 3.73
N ASP A 37 11.84 -0.15 4.96
CA ASP A 37 12.28 -1.41 5.55
C ASP A 37 11.15 -2.41 5.76
N ILE A 38 9.91 -1.95 5.95
CA ILE A 38 8.73 -2.83 6.00
C ILE A 38 8.02 -2.96 4.66
N ILE A 39 7.92 -1.88 3.87
CA ILE A 39 7.16 -1.84 2.60
C ILE A 39 7.81 -2.74 1.56
N THR A 40 9.13 -2.66 1.40
CA THR A 40 9.81 -3.37 0.31
C THR A 40 9.84 -4.89 0.48
N PRO A 41 10.10 -5.47 1.67
CA PRO A 41 9.88 -6.90 1.88
C PRO A 41 8.39 -7.29 1.73
N THR A 42 7.45 -6.44 2.17
CA THR A 42 6.00 -6.68 2.03
C THR A 42 5.55 -6.74 0.56
N LEU A 43 6.25 -6.05 -0.34
CA LEU A 43 6.05 -6.13 -1.79
C LEU A 43 6.65 -7.41 -2.39
N ASP A 44 7.71 -7.95 -1.79
CA ASP A 44 8.27 -9.27 -2.10
C ASP A 44 7.47 -10.43 -1.48
N GLY A 45 6.39 -10.15 -0.73
CA GLY A 45 5.56 -11.15 -0.06
C GLY A 45 6.18 -11.70 1.23
N VAL A 46 7.11 -10.97 1.84
CA VAL A 46 7.75 -11.33 3.11
C VAL A 46 6.90 -10.80 4.27
N ASP A 47 6.64 -11.66 5.25
CA ASP A 47 5.96 -11.29 6.48
C ASP A 47 6.85 -10.40 7.37
N GLY A 48 6.26 -9.39 8.02
CA GLY A 48 7.00 -8.46 8.85
C GLY A 48 6.19 -7.91 10.02
N MET A 49 6.90 -7.42 11.04
CA MET A 49 6.33 -6.80 12.23
C MET A 49 6.93 -5.41 12.42
N LEU A 50 6.09 -4.37 12.40
CA LEU A 50 6.49 -2.98 12.59
C LEU A 50 6.06 -2.48 13.97
N LEU A 51 7.02 -2.08 14.80
CA LEU A 51 6.79 -1.39 16.08
C LEU A 51 7.25 0.06 15.95
N THR A 52 6.35 0.99 16.19
CA THR A 52 6.57 2.42 15.93
C THR A 52 5.60 3.24 16.79
N ALA A 53 5.95 4.50 17.07
CA ALA A 53 5.10 5.35 17.89
C ALA A 53 3.83 5.76 17.14
N THR A 54 2.83 6.19 17.90
CA THR A 54 1.63 6.78 17.30
C THR A 54 1.99 8.10 16.66
N GLY A 55 1.56 8.31 15.41
CA GLY A 55 1.87 9.53 14.64
C GLY A 55 3.03 9.39 13.65
N ASP A 56 3.83 8.32 13.74
CA ASP A 56 5.01 8.13 12.88
C ASP A 56 4.68 7.84 11.41
N GLY A 57 3.40 7.60 11.07
CA GLY A 57 2.98 7.30 9.70
C GLY A 57 3.00 5.81 9.35
N LYS A 58 2.76 4.94 10.32
CA LYS A 58 2.69 3.48 10.13
C LYS A 58 1.68 2.99 9.09
N SER A 59 0.62 3.77 8.81
CA SER A 59 -0.38 3.43 7.78
C SER A 59 0.24 3.24 6.40
N ALA A 60 1.37 3.93 6.13
CA ALA A 60 2.13 3.78 4.89
C ALA A 60 2.54 2.31 4.62
N ALA A 61 2.78 1.52 5.67
CA ALA A 61 3.22 0.13 5.56
C ALA A 61 2.27 -0.76 4.75
N PHE A 62 0.96 -0.46 4.76
CA PHE A 62 -0.04 -1.24 4.02
C PHE A 62 -0.72 -0.47 2.88
N MET A 63 -0.70 0.86 2.89
CA MET A 63 -1.27 1.68 1.79
C MET A 63 -0.32 1.82 0.61
N ILE A 64 0.96 2.12 0.87
CA ILE A 64 1.95 2.37 -0.19
C ILE A 64 2.20 1.17 -1.09
N PRO A 65 2.22 -0.09 -0.60
CA PRO A 65 2.32 -1.24 -1.49
C PRO A 65 1.26 -1.28 -2.59
N ILE A 66 0.01 -0.90 -2.29
CA ILE A 66 -1.06 -0.86 -3.32
C ILE A 66 -0.75 0.25 -4.32
N LEU A 67 -0.44 1.45 -3.84
CA LEU A 67 -0.17 2.62 -4.69
C LEU A 67 0.99 2.33 -5.67
N VAL A 68 2.06 1.71 -5.19
CA VAL A 68 3.23 1.32 -5.98
C VAL A 68 2.87 0.32 -7.07
N LEU A 69 2.11 -0.72 -6.73
CA LEU A 69 1.71 -1.75 -7.69
C LEU A 69 0.72 -1.21 -8.73
N GLN A 70 -0.19 -0.33 -8.34
CA GLN A 70 -1.10 0.34 -9.27
C GLN A 70 -0.35 1.22 -10.27
N GLU A 71 0.62 2.01 -9.79
CA GLU A 71 1.43 2.87 -10.65
C GLU A 71 2.24 2.10 -11.68
N MET A 72 2.86 1.00 -11.25
CA MET A 72 3.60 0.12 -12.18
C MET A 72 2.68 -0.56 -13.19
N ALA A 73 1.48 -0.96 -12.77
CA ALA A 73 0.50 -1.55 -13.69
C ALA A 73 0.03 -0.56 -14.76
N HIS A 74 -0.12 0.72 -14.40
CA HIS A 74 -0.48 1.77 -15.37
C HIS A 74 0.68 2.19 -16.28
N ASN A 75 1.92 2.11 -15.79
CA ASN A 75 3.11 2.59 -16.51
C ASN A 75 4.21 1.51 -16.59
N PRO A 76 3.96 0.35 -17.24
CA PRO A 76 4.85 -0.82 -17.18
C PRO A 76 6.22 -0.61 -17.82
N LEU A 77 6.36 0.38 -18.70
CA LEU A 77 7.62 0.71 -19.38
C LEU A 77 8.49 1.74 -18.64
N GLU A 78 7.96 2.40 -17.59
CA GLU A 78 8.69 3.45 -16.84
C GLU A 78 9.58 2.90 -15.73
N TYR A 79 9.43 1.62 -15.39
CA TYR A 79 10.01 1.01 -14.19
C TYR A 79 10.77 -0.29 -14.51
N PRO A 80 11.76 -0.67 -13.69
CA PRO A 80 12.45 -1.96 -13.83
C PRO A 80 11.49 -3.15 -13.70
N ASP A 81 11.91 -4.31 -14.22
CA ASP A 81 11.17 -5.58 -14.12
C ASP A 81 11.20 -6.15 -12.68
N LEU A 82 10.46 -5.48 -11.79
CA LEU A 82 10.21 -5.88 -10.40
C LEU A 82 8.97 -6.79 -10.31
N PRO A 83 8.83 -7.57 -9.22
CA PRO A 83 7.64 -8.41 -9.01
C PRO A 83 6.33 -7.59 -9.06
N GLN A 84 5.41 -7.98 -9.95
CA GLN A 84 4.09 -7.34 -10.12
C GLN A 84 2.94 -8.31 -9.82
N THR A 85 1.75 -7.75 -9.62
CA THR A 85 0.48 -8.47 -9.56
C THR A 85 -0.54 -7.77 -10.45
N SER A 86 -1.38 -8.54 -11.15
CA SER A 86 -2.46 -8.00 -11.96
C SER A 86 -3.63 -7.45 -11.13
N LYS A 87 -3.69 -7.79 -9.84
CA LYS A 87 -4.75 -7.36 -8.91
C LYS A 87 -4.16 -7.00 -7.54
N PRO A 88 -3.71 -5.76 -7.33
CA PRO A 88 -3.16 -5.33 -6.05
C PRO A 88 -4.30 -5.09 -5.04
N ILE A 89 -4.66 -6.13 -4.29
CA ILE A 89 -5.66 -6.08 -3.21
C ILE A 89 -4.95 -6.27 -1.87
N ARG A 90 -5.29 -5.46 -0.86
CA ARG A 90 -4.87 -5.67 0.54
C ARG A 90 -6.09 -5.78 1.46
N LEU A 91 -6.04 -6.76 2.35
CA LEU A 91 -6.98 -6.88 3.46
C LEU A 91 -6.33 -6.31 4.71
N VAL A 92 -6.96 -5.31 5.32
CA VAL A 92 -6.52 -4.73 6.59
C VAL A 92 -7.55 -5.07 7.65
N ILE A 93 -7.12 -5.77 8.70
CA ILE A 93 -7.96 -6.14 9.83
C ILE A 93 -7.73 -5.12 10.95
N THR A 94 -8.79 -4.46 11.38
CA THR A 94 -8.74 -3.47 12.46
C THR A 94 -9.66 -3.84 13.60
N PRO A 95 -9.30 -3.55 14.86
CA PRO A 95 -10.12 -3.90 16.02
C PRO A 95 -11.43 -3.09 16.11
N THR A 96 -11.51 -1.91 15.50
CA THR A 96 -12.70 -1.04 15.62
C THR A 96 -13.18 -0.53 14.26
N LYS A 97 -14.50 -0.31 14.15
CA LYS A 97 -15.14 0.27 12.97
C LYS A 97 -14.74 1.72 12.73
N GLY A 98 -14.49 2.47 13.81
CA GLY A 98 -14.01 3.84 13.74
C GLY A 98 -12.66 3.91 13.04
N LEU A 99 -11.74 3.02 13.42
CA LEU A 99 -10.42 2.93 12.79
C LEU A 99 -10.51 2.52 11.32
N SER A 100 -11.29 1.48 10.97
CA SER A 100 -11.43 1.08 9.56
C SER A 100 -11.97 2.20 8.69
N ARG A 101 -12.94 3.00 9.18
CA ARG A 101 -13.49 4.14 8.42
C ARG A 101 -12.46 5.26 8.22
N ASN A 102 -11.63 5.52 9.23
CA ASN A 102 -10.55 6.51 9.10
C ASN A 102 -9.51 6.05 8.06
N LEU A 103 -9.13 4.77 8.08
CA LEU A 103 -8.20 4.21 7.09
C LEU A 103 -8.76 4.26 5.67
N VAL A 104 -10.07 4.05 5.47
CA VAL A 104 -10.70 4.22 4.16
C VAL A 104 -10.55 5.66 3.66
N LYS A 105 -10.83 6.66 4.50
CA LYS A 105 -10.67 8.07 4.13
C LYS A 105 -9.22 8.42 3.78
N GLU A 106 -8.26 7.93 4.57
CA GLU A 106 -6.83 8.10 4.31
C GLU A 106 -6.43 7.45 2.96
N ALA A 107 -6.92 6.25 2.68
CA ALA A 107 -6.65 5.56 1.41
C ALA A 107 -7.23 6.33 0.20
N GLU A 108 -8.47 6.82 0.32
CA GLU A 108 -9.11 7.62 -0.74
C GLU A 108 -8.35 8.92 -1.02
N GLN A 109 -7.79 9.58 0.00
CA GLN A 109 -6.92 10.75 -0.16
C GLN A 109 -5.63 10.44 -0.93
N LEU A 110 -5.16 9.19 -0.89
CA LEU A 110 -4.03 8.70 -1.67
C LEU A 110 -4.43 8.17 -3.05
N GLY A 111 -5.71 8.30 -3.45
CA GLY A 111 -6.23 7.76 -4.71
C GLY A 111 -6.44 6.24 -4.70
N ILE A 112 -6.42 5.60 -3.53
CA ILE A 112 -6.63 4.16 -3.37
C ILE A 112 -8.11 3.90 -3.10
N SER A 113 -8.75 3.08 -3.93
CA SER A 113 -10.11 2.59 -3.66
C SER A 113 -10.09 1.66 -2.44
N ALA A 114 -10.90 1.97 -1.43
CA ALA A 114 -10.97 1.22 -0.18
C ALA A 114 -12.42 1.05 0.31
N PHE A 115 -12.65 0.01 1.11
CA PHE A 115 -13.97 -0.28 1.67
C PHE A 115 -13.85 -0.89 3.07
N ALA A 116 -14.60 -0.36 4.03
CA ALA A 116 -14.59 -0.85 5.41
C ALA A 116 -15.65 -1.93 5.62
N TYR A 117 -15.34 -3.20 5.31
CA TYR A 117 -16.27 -4.33 5.45
C TYR A 117 -16.72 -4.56 6.91
N CYS A 118 -18.02 -4.41 7.20
CA CYS A 118 -18.57 -4.51 8.56
C CYS A 118 -20.03 -4.99 8.59
N LYS A 119 -20.57 -5.28 9.78
CA LYS A 119 -21.95 -5.82 9.91
C LYS A 119 -22.99 -4.93 9.22
N GLU A 120 -22.86 -3.60 9.33
CA GLU A 120 -23.81 -2.63 8.80
C GLU A 120 -23.88 -2.67 7.28
N ASN A 121 -22.74 -2.54 6.59
CA ASN A 121 -22.75 -2.53 5.12
C ASN A 121 -23.14 -3.88 4.52
N VAL A 122 -22.87 -4.99 5.21
CA VAL A 122 -23.39 -6.31 4.82
C VAL A 122 -24.91 -6.35 4.96
N ALA A 123 -25.46 -5.80 6.05
CA ALA A 123 -26.90 -5.72 6.24
C ALA A 123 -27.57 -4.79 5.20
N ASP A 124 -26.93 -3.67 4.86
CA ASP A 124 -27.40 -2.73 3.84
C ASP A 124 -27.42 -3.39 2.45
N ALA A 125 -26.32 -4.02 2.06
CA ALA A 125 -26.22 -4.73 0.79
C ALA A 125 -27.28 -5.84 0.64
N ARG A 126 -27.57 -6.58 1.72
CA ARG A 126 -28.62 -7.60 1.74
C ARG A 126 -30.02 -7.00 1.57
N ARG A 127 -30.28 -5.80 2.12
CA ARG A 127 -31.57 -5.11 1.96
C ARG A 127 -31.77 -4.58 0.54
N MET A 128 -30.70 -4.15 -0.13
CA MET A 128 -30.74 -3.64 -1.51
C MET A 128 -30.81 -4.73 -2.58
N ALA A 129 -30.51 -5.98 -2.22
CA ALA A 129 -30.55 -7.14 -3.12
C ALA A 129 -31.94 -7.82 -3.20
N VAL A 130 -32.93 -7.28 -2.46
CA VAL A 130 -34.34 -7.69 -2.45
C VAL A 130 -35.15 -6.63 -3.19
#